data_AF-A0A7X6U3N3-F1
#
_entry.id   AF-A0A7X6U3N3-F1
#
_cell.length_a   1.000
_cell.length_b   1.000
_cell.length_c   1.000
_cell.angle_alpha   90.00
_cell.angle_beta   90.00
_cell.angle_gamma   90.00
#
_symmetry.space_group_name_H-M   'P 1'
#
loop_
_entity.id
_entity.type
_entity.pdbx_description
1 polymer ?
#
loop_
_entity_poly.entity_id
_entity_poly.type
_entity_poly.pdbx_seq_one_letter_code
_entity_poly.pdbx_strand_id
1 'polypeptide(L)'
;GYRELTVDDSVLRLLAVRGLRLLDALDRRGHAAQERIQRHDADYKSWQEEALPRPLKNARSYPEWSSLNKDFKDSRTRGEEIRELSQTLNP
;
A
#
# COMPACT_ATOMS: atom_id res chain seq x y z
N GLY A 1 13.28 -28.71 3.49
CA GLY A 1 13.74 -27.34 3.18
C GLY A 1 12.54 -26.46 3.01
N TYR A 2 12.55 -25.25 3.58
CA TYR A 2 11.49 -24.26 3.40
C TYR A 2 11.90 -23.30 2.28
N ARG A 3 10.95 -22.91 1.40
CA ARG A 3 11.16 -21.88 0.38
C ARG A 3 10.04 -20.85 0.53
N GLU A 4 10.42 -19.63 0.86
CA GLU A 4 9.49 -18.53 0.92
C GLU A 4 9.19 -18.05 -0.50
N LEU A 5 7.89 -17.91 -0.80
CA LEU A 5 7.41 -17.35 -2.06
C LEU A 5 6.86 -15.96 -1.75
N THR A 6 7.33 -14.97 -2.50
CA THR A 6 6.86 -13.60 -2.36
C THR A 6 6.39 -13.09 -3.71
N VAL A 7 5.40 -12.20 -3.69
CA VAL A 7 4.91 -11.53 -4.90
C VAL A 7 5.98 -10.59 -5.49
N ASP A 8 5.90 -10.35 -6.79
CA ASP A 8 6.79 -9.43 -7.49
C ASP A 8 6.48 -7.95 -7.13
N ASP A 9 7.50 -7.09 -7.20
CA ASP A 9 7.36 -5.65 -6.94
C ASP A 9 6.34 -4.98 -7.88
N SER A 10 6.22 -5.43 -9.14
CA SER A 10 5.23 -4.92 -10.08
C SER A 10 3.79 -5.16 -9.62
N VAL A 11 3.51 -6.30 -8.98
CA VAL A 11 2.19 -6.62 -8.43
C VAL A 11 1.88 -5.71 -7.25
N LEU A 12 2.85 -5.49 -6.36
CA LEU A 12 2.68 -4.58 -5.23
C LEU A 12 2.42 -3.13 -5.69
N ARG A 13 3.15 -2.68 -6.71
CA ARG A 13 2.94 -1.36 -7.32
C ARG A 13 1.55 -1.22 -7.94
N LEU A 14 1.08 -2.24 -8.66
CA LEU A 14 -0.28 -2.27 -9.21
C LEU A 14 -1.35 -2.18 -8.10
N LEU A 15 -1.17 -2.93 -7.01
CA LEU A 15 -2.09 -2.90 -5.87
C LEU A 15 -2.09 -1.52 -5.18
N ALA A 16 -0.91 -0.89 -5.04
CA ALA A 16 -0.79 0.45 -4.49
C ALA A 16 -1.55 1.47 -5.33
N VAL A 17 -1.35 1.49 -6.66
CA VAL A 17 -2.10 2.36 -7.59
C VAL A 17 -3.61 2.15 -7.45
N ARG A 18 -4.06 0.89 -7.38
CA ARG A 18 -5.48 0.58 -7.18
C ARG A 18 -6.01 1.10 -5.84
N GLY A 19 -5.24 0.95 -4.77
CA GLY A 19 -5.59 1.45 -3.44
C GLY A 19 -5.69 2.97 -3.38
N LEU A 20 -4.72 3.68 -3.96
CA LEU A 20 -4.72 5.13 -4.01
C LEU A 20 -5.89 5.69 -4.84
N ARG A 21 -6.19 5.07 -6.00
CA ARG A 21 -7.39 5.40 -6.79
C ARG A 21 -8.68 5.23 -6.00
N LEU A 22 -8.75 4.19 -5.18
CA LEU A 22 -9.90 3.97 -4.31
C LEU A 22 -10.00 5.07 -3.25
N LEU A 23 -8.88 5.45 -2.62
CA LEU A 23 -8.86 6.53 -1.63
C LEU A 23 -9.29 7.87 -2.24
N ASP A 24 -8.77 8.26 -3.41
CA ASP A 24 -9.17 9.49 -4.13
C ASP A 24 -10.66 9.48 -4.48
N ALA A 25 -11.17 8.34 -4.96
CA ALA A 25 -12.59 8.23 -5.26
C ALA A 25 -13.48 8.27 -4.00
N LEU A 26 -12.98 7.75 -2.86
CA LEU A 26 -13.68 7.84 -1.58
C LEU A 26 -13.65 9.26 -1.00
N ASP A 27 -12.53 9.97 -1.12
CA ASP A 27 -12.39 11.36 -0.66
C ASP A 27 -13.36 12.30 -1.39
N ARG A 28 -13.43 12.19 -2.73
CA ARG A 28 -14.34 12.98 -3.57
C ARG A 28 -15.82 12.70 -3.34
N ARG A 29 -16.14 11.48 -2.89
CA ARG A 29 -17.52 11.02 -2.73
C ARG A 29 -18.24 11.76 -1.58
N GLY A 30 -17.51 12.28 -0.58
CA GLY A 30 -18.13 12.86 0.61
C GLY A 30 -19.01 11.85 1.39
N HIS A 31 -19.61 12.29 2.50
CA HIS A 31 -20.26 11.35 3.46
C HIS A 31 -21.60 10.74 3.01
N ALA A 32 -22.28 11.29 1.99
CA ALA A 32 -23.65 10.90 1.64
C ALA A 32 -23.88 10.52 0.16
N ALA A 33 -22.83 10.44 -0.67
CA ALA A 33 -23.06 10.17 -2.09
C ALA A 33 -23.52 8.72 -2.33
N GLN A 34 -24.60 8.59 -3.10
CA GLN A 34 -25.25 7.31 -3.40
C GLN A 34 -24.73 6.68 -4.69
N GLU A 35 -23.91 7.40 -5.44
CA GLU A 35 -23.36 6.95 -6.72
C GLU A 35 -22.29 5.87 -6.55
N ARG A 36 -22.14 5.01 -7.56
CA ARG A 36 -21.08 4.00 -7.62
C ARG A 36 -19.72 4.69 -7.70
N ILE A 37 -18.73 4.13 -7.00
CA ILE A 37 -17.33 4.55 -7.09
C ILE A 37 -16.88 4.47 -8.55
N GLN A 38 -16.58 5.62 -9.13
CA GLN A 38 -16.04 5.72 -10.48
C GLN A 38 -14.52 5.66 -10.44
N ARG A 39 -13.89 5.02 -11.42
CA ARG A 39 -12.43 5.10 -11.56
C ARG A 39 -12.09 6.50 -12.04
N HIS A 40 -11.39 7.25 -11.21
CA HIS A 40 -10.79 8.50 -11.62
C HIS A 40 -9.36 8.27 -12.10
N ASP A 41 -8.98 8.93 -13.18
CA ASP A 41 -7.59 8.97 -13.64
C ASP A 41 -6.82 9.97 -12.78
N ALA A 42 -6.42 9.54 -11.59
CA ALA A 42 -5.33 10.19 -10.87
C ALA A 42 -3.99 9.66 -11.43
N ASP A 43 -3.07 10.58 -11.69
CA ASP A 43 -1.75 10.30 -12.26
C ASP A 43 -0.83 9.76 -11.14
N TYR A 44 -0.67 8.44 -11.11
CA TYR A 44 0.25 7.74 -10.20
C TYR A 44 1.50 7.24 -10.94
N LYS A 45 2.01 8.00 -11.92
CA LYS A 45 3.21 7.64 -12.71
C LYS A 45 4.41 7.23 -11.86
N SER A 46 4.62 7.88 -10.70
CA SER A 46 5.68 7.50 -9.76
C SER A 46 5.62 6.02 -9.38
N TRP A 47 4.43 5.45 -9.21
CA TRP A 47 4.26 4.02 -8.91
C TRP A 47 4.41 3.10 -10.11
N GLN A 48 4.32 3.60 -11.34
CA GLN A 48 4.44 2.81 -12.55
C GLN A 48 5.91 2.69 -13.00
N GLU A 49 6.67 3.77 -12.84
CA GLU A 49 8.03 3.91 -13.38
C GLU A 49 9.13 3.70 -12.33
N GLU A 50 8.83 3.93 -11.05
CA GLU A 50 9.85 3.85 -9.98
C GLU A 50 9.89 2.49 -9.29
N ALA A 51 11.00 2.26 -8.58
CA ALA A 51 11.18 1.10 -7.73
C ALA A 51 10.20 1.13 -6.54
N LEU A 52 9.87 -0.04 -6.00
CA LEU A 52 9.03 -0.13 -4.81
C LEU A 52 9.63 0.69 -3.66
N PRO A 53 8.85 1.57 -2.97
CA PRO A 53 9.35 2.37 -1.86
C PRO A 53 10.05 1.54 -0.79
N ARG A 54 11.11 2.10 -0.22
CA ARG A 54 11.93 1.46 0.82
C ARG A 54 11.09 0.85 1.96
N PRO A 55 10.05 1.53 2.49
CA PRO A 55 9.24 0.95 3.56
C PRO A 55 8.50 -0.33 3.16
N LEU A 56 8.01 -0.40 1.92
CA LEU A 56 7.35 -1.60 1.40
C LEU A 56 8.34 -2.73 1.15
N LYS A 57 9.56 -2.42 0.70
CA LYS A 57 10.64 -3.42 0.59
C LYS A 57 11.02 -3.99 1.95
N ASN A 58 11.16 -3.13 2.96
CA ASN A 58 11.48 -3.54 4.33
C ASN A 58 10.38 -4.43 4.91
N ALA A 59 9.12 -4.02 4.80
CA ALA A 59 7.97 -4.77 5.32
C ALA A 59 7.88 -6.22 4.82
N ARG A 60 8.41 -6.53 3.63
CA ARG A 60 8.45 -7.90 3.09
C ARG A 60 9.31 -8.86 3.92
N SER A 61 10.26 -8.34 4.70
CA SER A 61 11.12 -9.14 5.58
C SER A 61 10.48 -9.43 6.93
N TYR A 62 9.27 -8.89 7.19
CA TYR A 62 8.59 -8.98 8.47
C TYR A 62 7.14 -9.52 8.32
N PRO A 63 6.96 -10.83 8.04
CA PRO A 63 5.63 -11.43 7.95
C PRO A 63 4.74 -11.17 9.17
N GLU A 64 5.34 -11.03 10.36
CA GLU A 64 4.65 -10.71 11.60
C GLU A 64 3.98 -9.33 11.62
N TRP A 65 4.27 -8.43 10.67
CA TRP A 65 3.60 -7.13 10.58
C TRP A 65 2.21 -7.20 9.92
N SER A 66 1.87 -8.34 9.31
CA SER A 66 0.54 -8.57 8.75
C SER A 66 -0.42 -9.05 9.83
N SER A 67 -1.51 -8.31 10.02
CA SER A 67 -2.60 -8.71 10.94
C SER A 67 -3.34 -9.97 10.50
N LEU A 68 -3.09 -10.44 9.28
CA LEU A 68 -3.64 -11.70 8.76
C LEU A 68 -2.84 -12.93 9.25
N ASN A 69 -1.63 -12.73 9.78
CA ASN A 69 -0.79 -13.81 10.26
C ASN A 69 -1.02 -14.07 11.76
N LYS A 70 -0.93 -15.34 12.17
CA LYS A 70 -1.16 -15.76 13.57
C LYS A 70 -0.19 -15.11 14.55
N ASP A 71 1.04 -14.85 14.10
CA ASP A 71 2.11 -14.26 14.91
C ASP A 71 2.17 -12.73 14.78
N PHE A 72 1.04 -12.09 14.48
CA PHE A 72 0.98 -10.64 14.30
C PHE A 72 1.57 -9.87 15.49
N LYS A 73 2.45 -8.91 15.20
CA LYS A 73 3.09 -8.02 16.16
C LYS A 73 2.98 -6.59 15.69
N ASP A 74 2.22 -5.80 16.43
CA ASP A 74 2.21 -4.35 16.26
C ASP A 74 3.45 -3.75 16.96
N SER A 75 4.54 -3.67 16.22
CA SER A 75 5.82 -3.18 16.71
C SER A 75 5.99 -1.68 16.45
N ARG A 76 6.84 -1.02 17.26
CA ARG A 76 7.22 0.38 17.02
C ARG A 76 7.83 0.57 15.62
N THR A 77 8.68 -0.35 15.18
CA THR A 77 9.32 -0.33 13.86
C THR A 77 8.30 -0.37 12.73
N ARG A 78 7.27 -1.23 12.84
CA ARG A 78 6.16 -1.26 11.89
C ARG A 78 5.49 0.12 11.78
N GLY A 79 5.24 0.76 12.92
CA GLY A 79 4.65 2.10 12.96
C GLY A 79 5.52 3.17 12.32
N GLU A 80 6.85 3.09 12.47
CA GLU A 80 7.81 4.01 11.84
C GLU A 80 7.83 3.86 10.31
N GLU A 81 7.86 2.61 9.81
CA GLU A 81 7.81 2.31 8.37
C GLU A 81 6.48 2.76 7.73
N ILE A 82 5.36 2.60 8.43
CA ILE A 82 4.05 3.11 7.96
C ILE A 82 4.08 4.64 7.85
N ARG A 83 4.68 5.35 8.81
CA ARG A 83 4.81 6.81 8.75
C ARG A 83 5.67 7.25 7.57
N GLU A 84 6.83 6.63 7.37
CA GLU A 84 7.70 6.94 6.22
C GLU A 84 6.99 6.68 4.88
N LEU A 85 6.24 5.57 4.79
CA LEU A 85 5.45 5.28 3.60
C LEU A 85 4.39 6.36 3.34
N SER A 86 3.71 6.83 4.39
CA SER A 86 2.70 7.88 4.24
C SER A 86 3.27 9.20 3.71
N GLN A 87 4.48 9.58 4.14
CA GLN A 87 5.20 10.76 3.64
C GLN A 87 5.62 10.60 2.18
N THR A 88 6.02 9.39 1.78
CA THR A 88 6.38 9.09 0.38
C THR A 88 5.16 9.15 -0.55
N LEU A 89 3.98 8.80 -0.03
CA LEU A 89 2.74 8.74 -0.78
C LEU A 89 2.05 10.10 -0.98
N ASN A 90 2.33 11.07 -0.11
CA ASN A 90 1.65 12.35 -0.06
C ASN A 90 2.69 13.48 0.09
N PRO A 91 3.48 13.78 -0.96
CA PRO A 91 4.52 14.80 -0.92
C PRO A 91 3.97 16.22 -0.75
#